data_AF-A0A7V1JLX2-F1
#
_entry.id   AF-A0A7V1JLX2-F1
#
_cell.length_a   1.000
_cell.length_b   1.000
_cell.length_c   1.000
_cell.angle_alpha   90.00
_cell.angle_beta   90.00
_cell.angle_gamma   90.00
#
_symmetry.space_group_name_H-M   'P 1'
#
loop_
_entity.id
_entity.type
_entity.pdbx_description
1 polymer ?
#
loop_
_entity_poly.entity_id
_entity_poly.type
_entity_poly.pdbx_seq_one_letter_code
_entity_poly.pdbx_strand_id
1 'polypeptide(L)'
;MFSTPQQLTMFGVEAHPEIVFNVYHDESGTYVPAGGDRWLLHGVLFVPVEKQSQLIEALQHVRRDVGYFEEVHYCKLRQSTTGPKARCARGWLNFYVAQFSEFCYYHCLAVDTHSSGFDHSRFPAPHYAYNRFARMAIEGGIAWSLKQYYRVALRFYSDSKFRREGDNFAVYVPRQVMRAIEEKRRKRPSAYPEVRLLHTEVIAVDSDPANASPELREESELIQLVDLLTSNIAQALTGRSGQKAKIALAEMVARWIEDTRQPPWLQTEELHRRFSVSCFPDERERFYNPTLAVTKRNQLSLLGNEEE
;
A
#
# COMPACT_ATOMS: atom_id res chain seq x y z
N MET A 1 -34.69 6.05 2.48
CA MET A 1 -33.52 6.77 1.92
C MET A 1 -33.79 8.25 2.09
N PHE A 2 -33.09 8.92 3.00
CA PHE A 2 -33.16 10.38 3.11
C PHE A 2 -32.03 10.95 2.26
N SER A 3 -32.38 11.52 1.11
CA SER A 3 -31.48 12.35 0.32
C SER A 3 -31.10 13.56 1.17
N THR A 4 -29.81 13.70 1.49
CA THR A 4 -29.31 14.91 2.15
C THR A 4 -29.40 16.04 1.13
N PRO A 5 -30.01 17.20 1.45
CA PRO A 5 -30.17 18.27 0.47
C PRO A 5 -28.81 18.70 -0.08
N GLN A 6 -28.72 18.75 -1.42
CA GLN A 6 -27.50 19.10 -2.15
C GLN A 6 -27.19 20.58 -1.90
N GLN A 7 -26.14 20.85 -1.12
CA GLN A 7 -25.73 22.22 -0.83
C GLN A 7 -24.88 22.72 -2.00
N LEU A 8 -25.39 23.69 -2.75
CA LEU A 8 -24.66 24.35 -3.82
C LEU A 8 -23.86 25.53 -3.26
N THR A 9 -22.68 25.77 -3.84
CA THR A 9 -21.91 27.00 -3.69
C THR A 9 -22.67 28.18 -4.32
N MET A 10 -22.20 29.42 -4.08
CA MET A 10 -22.74 30.62 -4.74
C MET A 10 -22.65 30.57 -6.28
N PHE A 11 -21.88 29.62 -6.85
CA PHE A 11 -21.71 29.42 -8.29
C PHE A 11 -22.52 28.24 -8.84
N GLY A 12 -23.44 27.65 -8.06
CA GLY A 12 -24.27 26.53 -8.49
C GLY A 12 -23.55 25.19 -8.60
N VAL A 13 -22.30 25.10 -8.11
CA VAL A 13 -21.53 23.84 -8.03
C VAL A 13 -21.76 23.20 -6.67
N GLU A 14 -21.82 21.87 -6.58
CA GLU A 14 -21.93 21.16 -5.31
C GLU A 14 -20.78 21.55 -4.36
N ALA A 15 -21.11 22.01 -3.15
CA ALA A 15 -20.13 22.54 -2.20
C ALA A 15 -19.15 21.46 -1.71
N HIS A 16 -19.56 20.20 -1.75
CA HIS A 16 -18.80 19.06 -1.27
C HIS A 16 -19.03 17.83 -2.16
N PRO A 17 -18.46 17.81 -3.38
CA PRO A 17 -18.59 16.65 -4.26
C PRO A 17 -18.00 15.43 -3.57
N GLU A 18 -18.72 14.31 -3.65
CA GLU A 18 -18.21 13.04 -3.20
C GLU A 18 -17.22 12.47 -4.22
N ILE A 19 -16.02 12.10 -3.75
CA ILE A 19 -15.02 11.45 -4.60
C ILE A 19 -15.07 9.94 -4.36
N VAL A 20 -15.07 9.19 -5.45
CA VAL A 20 -15.15 7.73 -5.41
C VAL A 20 -13.76 7.13 -5.61
N PHE A 21 -13.35 6.27 -4.68
CA PHE A 21 -12.08 5.55 -4.75
C PHE A 21 -12.28 4.04 -4.77
N ASN A 22 -11.56 3.37 -5.67
CA ASN A 22 -11.22 1.98 -5.52
C ASN A 22 -9.96 1.87 -4.66
N VAL A 23 -9.99 0.96 -3.70
CA VAL A 23 -8.95 0.77 -2.69
C VAL A 23 -8.38 -0.63 -2.84
N TYR A 24 -7.13 -0.72 -3.27
CA TYR A 24 -6.43 -1.99 -3.51
C TYR A 24 -5.49 -2.29 -2.35
N HIS A 25 -5.57 -3.52 -1.84
CA HIS A 25 -4.77 -3.99 -0.72
C HIS A 25 -3.98 -5.25 -1.10
N ASP A 26 -2.74 -5.31 -0.65
CA ASP A 26 -1.92 -6.52 -0.67
C ASP A 26 -0.91 -6.48 0.49
N GLU A 27 -0.36 -7.64 0.81
CA GLU A 27 0.58 -7.80 1.92
C GLU A 27 1.97 -8.27 1.50
N SER A 28 2.94 -8.12 2.41
CA SER A 28 4.23 -8.81 2.31
C SER A 28 4.68 -9.30 3.68
N GLY A 29 5.25 -10.49 3.72
CA GLY A 29 5.67 -11.17 4.95
C GLY A 29 4.57 -12.05 5.56
N THR A 30 4.95 -12.97 6.42
CA THR A 30 4.03 -13.90 7.09
C THR A 30 4.13 -13.75 8.61
N TYR A 31 3.00 -13.51 9.25
CA TYR A 31 2.90 -13.56 10.71
C TYR A 31 2.50 -14.96 11.20
N VAL A 32 3.26 -15.48 12.15
CA VAL A 32 2.91 -16.66 12.94
C VAL A 32 3.12 -16.31 14.42
N PRO A 33 2.23 -16.67 15.35
CA PRO A 33 2.50 -16.45 16.77
C PRO A 33 3.83 -17.11 17.17
N ALA A 34 4.73 -16.35 17.81
CA ALA A 34 6.08 -16.78 18.19
C ALA A 34 6.97 -17.27 17.02
N GLY A 35 6.67 -16.88 15.78
CA GLY A 35 7.45 -17.23 14.60
C GLY A 35 7.15 -16.32 13.39
N GLY A 36 7.76 -16.61 12.25
CA GLY A 36 7.50 -15.86 11.02
C GLY A 36 8.41 -14.64 10.83
N ASP A 37 7.96 -13.72 9.99
CA ASP A 37 8.75 -12.59 9.55
C ASP A 37 8.69 -11.43 10.52
N ARG A 38 9.85 -10.80 10.75
CA ARG A 38 9.97 -9.54 11.49
C ARG A 38 9.05 -8.45 10.95
N TRP A 39 8.92 -8.36 9.63
CA TRP A 39 8.13 -7.31 9.01
C TRP A 39 6.90 -7.92 8.35
N LEU A 40 5.73 -7.52 8.83
CA LEU A 40 4.45 -7.73 8.17
C LEU A 40 4.00 -6.40 7.56
N LEU A 41 3.93 -6.33 6.24
CA LEU A 41 3.58 -5.10 5.53
C LEU A 41 2.17 -5.22 4.97
N HIS A 42 1.40 -4.13 5.10
CA HIS A 42 0.10 -3.96 4.46
C HIS A 42 0.15 -2.71 3.59
N GLY A 43 0.14 -2.90 2.27
CA GLY A 43 0.08 -1.84 1.30
C GLY A 43 -1.36 -1.54 0.90
N VAL A 44 -1.67 -0.25 0.73
CA VAL A 44 -2.99 0.23 0.33
C VAL A 44 -2.83 1.31 -0.71
N LEU A 45 -3.46 1.14 -1.88
CA LEU A 45 -3.51 2.12 -2.95
C LEU A 45 -4.94 2.62 -3.13
N PHE A 46 -5.14 3.92 -3.02
CA PHE A 46 -6.39 4.61 -3.32
C PHE A 46 -6.33 5.17 -4.74
N VAL A 47 -7.24 4.70 -5.60
CA VAL A 47 -7.34 5.11 -7.01
C VAL A 47 -8.70 5.77 -7.23
N PRO A 48 -8.75 7.05 -7.63
CA PRO A 48 -9.99 7.68 -8.05
C PRO A 48 -10.60 6.91 -9.23
N VAL A 49 -11.88 6.56 -9.15
CA VAL A 49 -12.56 5.77 -10.20
C VAL A 49 -12.45 6.46 -11.57
N GLU A 50 -12.54 7.79 -11.60
CA GLU A 50 -12.41 8.59 -12.83
C GLU A 50 -11.02 8.53 -13.49
N LYS A 51 -9.98 8.11 -12.76
CA LYS A 51 -8.59 8.01 -13.25
C LYS A 51 -8.12 6.58 -13.45
N GLN A 52 -8.94 5.57 -13.13
CA GLN A 52 -8.54 4.17 -13.20
C GLN A 52 -8.17 3.75 -14.63
N SER A 53 -8.99 4.08 -15.64
CA SER A 53 -8.71 3.72 -17.03
C SER A 53 -7.39 4.30 -17.53
N GLN A 54 -7.08 5.55 -17.18
CA GLN A 54 -5.80 6.19 -17.50
C GLN A 54 -4.62 5.41 -16.92
N LEU A 55 -4.74 4.94 -15.67
CA LEU A 55 -3.68 4.19 -15.01
C LEU A 55 -3.49 2.81 -15.65
N ILE A 56 -4.58 2.08 -15.91
CA ILE A 56 -4.56 0.77 -16.58
C ILE A 56 -3.94 0.88 -17.98
N GLU A 57 -4.34 1.87 -18.77
CA GLU A 57 -3.79 2.09 -20.11
C GLU A 57 -2.27 2.28 -20.08
N ALA A 58 -1.76 3.04 -19.09
CA ALA A 58 -0.33 3.25 -18.91
C ALA A 58 0.41 1.99 -18.46
N LEU A 59 -0.15 1.20 -17.53
CA LEU A 59 0.42 -0.09 -17.13
C LEU A 59 0.50 -1.07 -18.30
N GLN A 60 -0.56 -1.16 -19.10
CA GLN A 60 -0.62 -1.98 -20.31
C GLN A 60 0.32 -1.48 -21.40
N HIS A 61 0.51 -0.17 -21.54
CA HIS A 61 1.47 0.40 -22.48
C HIS A 61 2.89 -0.07 -22.14
N VAL A 62 3.29 -0.03 -20.87
CA VAL A 62 4.58 -0.57 -20.42
C VAL A 62 4.71 -2.06 -20.77
N ARG A 63 3.64 -2.85 -20.57
CA ARG A 63 3.64 -4.28 -20.96
C ARG A 63 3.91 -4.47 -22.44
N ARG A 64 3.22 -3.70 -23.30
CA ARG A 64 3.36 -3.75 -24.76
C ARG A 64 4.78 -3.37 -25.19
N ASP A 65 5.31 -2.28 -24.66
CA ASP A 65 6.65 -1.78 -25.00
C ASP A 65 7.77 -2.75 -24.61
N VAL A 66 7.59 -3.43 -23.47
CA VAL A 66 8.56 -4.40 -22.96
C VAL A 66 8.38 -5.79 -23.58
N GLY A 67 7.19 -6.09 -24.10
CA GLY A 67 6.77 -7.41 -24.58
C GLY A 67 6.53 -8.42 -23.45
N TYR A 68 5.93 -8.00 -22.33
CA TYR A 68 5.67 -8.86 -21.16
C TYR A 68 4.21 -8.82 -20.69
N PHE A 69 3.49 -9.92 -20.94
CA PHE A 69 2.03 -10.02 -20.69
C PHE A 69 1.65 -10.97 -19.55
N GLU A 70 2.63 -11.64 -18.94
CA GLU A 70 2.41 -12.49 -17.78
C GLU A 70 2.32 -11.65 -16.48
N GLU A 71 1.92 -12.31 -15.39
CA GLU A 71 1.86 -11.74 -14.05
C GLU A 71 3.20 -11.11 -13.60
N VAL A 72 3.18 -9.84 -13.19
CA VAL A 72 4.29 -9.05 -12.65
C VAL A 72 4.43 -9.27 -11.13
N HIS A 73 4.41 -10.53 -10.68
CA HIS A 73 4.57 -10.83 -9.24
C HIS A 73 6.02 -10.69 -8.77
N TYR A 74 6.24 -9.95 -7.68
CA TYR A 74 7.55 -9.62 -7.11
C TYR A 74 8.38 -10.86 -6.76
N CYS A 75 7.77 -11.88 -6.15
CA CYS A 75 8.48 -13.09 -5.73
C CYS A 75 9.22 -13.76 -6.88
N LYS A 76 8.64 -13.72 -8.09
CA LYS A 76 9.15 -14.31 -9.33
C LYS A 76 10.18 -13.42 -10.06
N LEU A 77 10.55 -12.25 -9.53
CA LEU A 77 11.66 -11.44 -10.08
C LEU A 77 13.00 -12.17 -9.88
N ARG A 78 13.71 -12.44 -10.99
CA ARG A 78 14.99 -13.16 -11.04
C ARG A 78 16.19 -12.19 -11.05
N GLN A 79 17.41 -12.73 -11.23
CA GLN A 79 18.66 -11.97 -11.11
C GLN A 79 18.80 -10.83 -12.12
N SER A 80 18.26 -10.95 -13.33
CA SER A 80 18.50 -9.96 -14.39
C SER A 80 17.66 -8.69 -14.23
N THR A 81 18.32 -7.53 -14.19
CA THR A 81 17.69 -6.20 -14.22
C THR A 81 17.17 -5.83 -15.62
N THR A 82 17.62 -6.53 -16.66
CA THR A 82 17.26 -6.27 -18.07
C THR A 82 16.18 -7.23 -18.59
N GLY A 83 15.82 -8.24 -17.80
CA GLY A 83 14.76 -9.19 -18.17
C GLY A 83 13.40 -8.50 -18.35
N PRO A 84 12.53 -8.98 -19.25
CA PRO A 84 11.24 -8.35 -19.53
C PRO A 84 10.41 -8.05 -18.27
N LYS A 85 10.28 -9.02 -17.36
CA LYS A 85 9.56 -8.82 -16.09
C LYS A 85 10.14 -7.67 -15.24
N ALA A 86 11.46 -7.61 -15.10
CA ALA A 86 12.13 -6.56 -14.32
C ALA A 86 11.99 -5.18 -14.97
N ARG A 87 12.05 -5.11 -16.31
CA ARG A 87 11.77 -3.87 -17.05
C ARG A 87 10.33 -3.42 -16.91
N CYS A 88 9.37 -4.36 -16.95
CA CYS A 88 7.95 -4.06 -16.73
C CYS A 88 7.71 -3.51 -15.32
N ALA A 89 8.22 -4.20 -14.29
CA ALA A 89 8.13 -3.75 -12.90
C ALA A 89 8.76 -2.36 -12.69
N ARG A 90 9.95 -2.13 -13.27
CA ARG A 90 10.61 -0.81 -13.23
C ARG A 90 9.78 0.27 -13.93
N GLY A 91 9.21 -0.04 -15.10
CA GLY A 91 8.37 0.89 -15.84
C GLY A 91 7.13 1.31 -15.05
N TRP A 92 6.46 0.35 -14.41
CA TRP A 92 5.32 0.63 -13.53
C TRP A 92 5.70 1.52 -12.34
N LEU A 93 6.81 1.23 -11.66
CA LEU A 93 7.30 2.07 -10.56
C LEU A 93 7.68 3.49 -11.04
N ASN A 94 8.29 3.63 -12.21
CA ASN A 94 8.60 4.94 -12.79
C ASN A 94 7.33 5.74 -13.11
N PHE A 95 6.31 5.10 -13.69
CA PHE A 95 5.01 5.75 -13.92
C PHE A 95 4.31 6.14 -12.63
N TYR A 96 4.45 5.32 -11.58
CA TYR A 96 3.88 5.63 -10.27
C TYR A 96 4.41 6.96 -9.75
N VAL A 97 5.73 7.12 -9.66
CA VAL A 97 6.32 8.36 -9.12
C VAL A 97 6.07 9.56 -10.04
N ALA A 98 6.21 9.38 -11.36
CA ALA A 98 6.17 10.49 -12.32
C ALA A 98 4.76 10.98 -12.67
N GLN A 99 3.73 10.14 -12.50
CA GLN A 99 2.38 10.47 -12.96
C GLN A 99 1.29 9.98 -12.00
N PHE A 100 1.29 8.70 -11.61
CA PHE A 100 0.16 8.18 -10.84
C PHE A 100 0.07 8.81 -9.46
N SER A 101 1.20 9.17 -8.85
CA SER A 101 1.27 9.83 -7.54
C SER A 101 0.47 11.15 -7.49
N GLU A 102 0.21 11.80 -8.62
CA GLU A 102 -0.57 13.04 -8.68
C GLU A 102 -2.03 12.85 -8.28
N PHE A 103 -2.59 11.66 -8.51
CA PHE A 103 -4.01 11.38 -8.28
C PHE A 103 -4.27 10.09 -7.48
N CYS A 104 -3.31 9.17 -7.43
CA CYS A 104 -3.33 7.99 -6.60
C CYS A 104 -2.57 8.22 -5.29
N TYR A 105 -3.06 7.60 -4.22
CA TYR A 105 -2.44 7.71 -2.90
C TYR A 105 -2.05 6.33 -2.42
N TYR A 106 -0.77 6.13 -2.11
CA TYR A 106 -0.28 4.88 -1.54
C TYR A 106 0.14 5.05 -0.08
N HIS A 107 -0.28 4.12 0.75
CA HIS A 107 0.15 3.99 2.14
C HIS A 107 0.58 2.57 2.44
N CYS A 108 1.72 2.41 3.09
CA CYS A 108 2.17 1.13 3.62
C CYS A 108 2.34 1.22 5.14
N LEU A 109 1.72 0.29 5.85
CA LEU A 109 2.01 0.01 7.25
C LEU A 109 2.99 -1.16 7.33
N ALA A 110 4.19 -0.92 7.84
CA ALA A 110 5.18 -1.95 8.12
C ALA A 110 5.18 -2.28 9.62
N VAL A 111 4.71 -3.47 9.94
CA VAL A 111 4.56 -3.95 11.31
C VAL A 111 5.81 -4.71 11.74
N ASP A 112 6.56 -4.20 12.72
CA ASP A 112 7.72 -4.84 13.34
C ASP A 112 7.27 -5.83 14.41
N THR A 113 7.03 -7.07 14.01
CA THR A 113 6.57 -8.16 14.88
C THR A 113 7.64 -8.61 15.88
N HIS A 114 8.90 -8.20 15.71
CA HIS A 114 10.00 -8.51 16.64
C HIS A 114 10.28 -7.37 17.62
N SER A 115 9.59 -6.24 17.48
CA SER A 115 9.67 -5.14 18.46
C SER A 115 9.17 -5.60 19.82
N SER A 116 9.82 -5.18 20.91
CA SER A 116 9.35 -5.46 22.27
C SER A 116 7.98 -4.83 22.58
N GLY A 117 7.58 -3.81 21.81
CA GLY A 117 6.23 -3.23 21.87
C GLY A 117 5.17 -4.05 21.12
N PHE A 118 5.54 -5.13 20.42
CA PHE A 118 4.57 -5.98 19.74
C PHE A 118 4.01 -7.06 20.68
N ASP A 119 2.77 -6.87 21.12
CA ASP A 119 2.08 -7.84 21.97
C ASP A 119 1.48 -8.99 21.17
N HIS A 120 2.24 -10.09 21.07
CA HIS A 120 1.81 -11.33 20.41
C HIS A 120 0.57 -11.97 21.05
N SER A 121 0.33 -11.76 22.34
CA SER A 121 -0.78 -12.41 23.06
C SER A 121 -2.16 -11.95 22.55
N ARG A 122 -2.22 -10.77 21.93
CA ARG A 122 -3.43 -10.22 21.30
C ARG A 122 -3.80 -10.90 20.00
N PHE A 123 -2.90 -11.67 19.41
CA PHE A 123 -3.06 -12.29 18.10
C PHE A 123 -2.80 -13.79 18.16
N PRO A 124 -3.67 -14.55 18.86
CA PRO A 124 -3.54 -16.01 18.98
C PRO A 124 -3.67 -16.75 17.64
N ALA A 125 -4.29 -16.13 16.63
CA ALA A 125 -4.40 -16.67 15.28
C ALA A 125 -3.81 -15.68 14.24
N PRO A 126 -3.12 -16.16 13.19
CA PRO A 126 -2.50 -15.29 12.18
C PRO A 126 -3.45 -14.27 11.55
N HIS A 127 -4.68 -14.68 11.24
CA HIS A 127 -5.68 -13.81 10.62
C HIS A 127 -6.14 -12.68 11.55
N TYR A 128 -5.99 -12.79 12.87
CA TYR A 128 -6.32 -11.68 13.79
C TYR A 128 -5.32 -10.52 13.62
N ALA A 129 -4.03 -10.82 13.51
CA ALA A 129 -3.01 -9.82 13.22
C ALA A 129 -3.24 -9.23 11.82
N TYR A 130 -3.39 -10.09 10.82
CA TYR A 130 -3.63 -9.69 9.43
C TYR A 130 -4.83 -8.71 9.32
N ASN A 131 -6.00 -9.08 9.83
CA ASN A 131 -7.21 -8.27 9.75
C ASN A 131 -7.05 -6.94 10.49
N ARG A 132 -6.39 -6.96 11.66
CA ARG A 132 -6.13 -5.76 12.46
C ARG A 132 -5.21 -4.79 11.74
N PHE A 133 -4.12 -5.29 11.17
CA PHE A 133 -3.10 -4.43 10.57
C PHE A 133 -3.46 -3.98 9.15
N ALA A 134 -4.17 -4.79 8.36
CA ALA A 134 -4.80 -4.35 7.12
C ALA A 134 -5.77 -3.18 7.36
N ARG A 135 -6.66 -3.33 8.36
CA ARG A 135 -7.55 -2.25 8.80
C ARG A 135 -6.76 -1.01 9.22
N MET A 136 -5.71 -1.17 10.01
CA MET A 136 -4.88 -0.05 10.51
C MET A 136 -4.16 0.67 9.36
N ALA A 137 -3.69 -0.06 8.34
CA ALA A 137 -3.10 0.52 7.13
C ALA A 137 -4.13 1.35 6.36
N ILE A 138 -5.33 0.81 6.14
CA ILE A 138 -6.42 1.54 5.48
C ILE A 138 -6.78 2.82 6.26
N GLU A 139 -6.93 2.73 7.58
CA GLU A 139 -7.22 3.89 8.42
C GLU A 139 -6.12 4.96 8.36
N GLY A 140 -4.85 4.53 8.33
CA GLY A 140 -3.69 5.41 8.16
C GLY A 140 -3.70 6.12 6.82
N GLY A 141 -3.96 5.38 5.74
CA GLY A 141 -4.09 5.92 4.39
C GLY A 141 -5.21 6.94 4.26
N ILE A 142 -6.40 6.66 4.82
CA ILE A 142 -7.52 7.62 4.82
C ILE A 142 -7.14 8.90 5.59
N ALA A 143 -6.57 8.78 6.78
CA ALA A 143 -6.19 9.93 7.61
C ALA A 143 -5.12 10.81 6.95
N TRP A 144 -4.17 10.17 6.27
CA TRP A 144 -3.04 10.86 5.67
C TRP A 144 -3.40 11.51 4.34
N SER A 145 -4.06 10.75 3.47
CA SER A 145 -4.19 11.07 2.06
C SER A 145 -5.59 11.48 1.64
N LEU A 146 -6.65 11.15 2.38
CA LEU A 146 -8.02 11.50 1.99
C LEU A 146 -8.67 12.59 2.85
N LYS A 147 -7.99 13.09 3.88
CA LYS A 147 -8.52 14.14 4.77
C LYS A 147 -8.81 15.47 4.08
N GLN A 148 -8.27 15.73 2.88
CA GLN A 148 -8.64 16.94 2.11
C GLN A 148 -10.03 16.86 1.48
N TYR A 149 -10.60 15.66 1.37
CA TYR A 149 -11.94 15.47 0.83
C TYR A 149 -12.97 15.59 1.96
N TYR A 150 -14.12 16.18 1.66
CA TYR A 150 -15.20 16.25 2.63
C TYR A 150 -15.92 14.89 2.75
N ARG A 151 -16.21 14.27 1.60
CA ARG A 151 -16.89 12.98 1.46
C ARG A 151 -16.14 12.07 0.49
N VAL A 152 -16.01 10.80 0.85
CA VAL A 152 -15.48 9.77 -0.02
C VAL A 152 -16.33 8.51 0.00
N ALA A 153 -16.47 7.87 -1.16
CA ALA A 153 -17.06 6.55 -1.29
C ALA A 153 -15.97 5.53 -1.64
N LEU A 154 -15.90 4.43 -0.88
CA LEU A 154 -14.83 3.44 -1.01
C LEU A 154 -15.35 2.08 -1.48
N ARG A 155 -14.61 1.46 -2.38
CA ARG A 155 -14.76 0.04 -2.75
C ARG A 155 -13.44 -0.67 -2.52
N PHE A 156 -13.44 -1.77 -1.77
CA PHE A 156 -12.22 -2.48 -1.39
C PHE A 156 -11.97 -3.70 -2.28
N TYR A 157 -10.73 -3.85 -2.72
CA TYR A 157 -10.19 -4.98 -3.47
C TYR A 157 -8.96 -5.50 -2.74
N SER A 158 -8.75 -6.82 -2.74
CA SER A 158 -7.54 -7.43 -2.18
C SER A 158 -7.20 -8.72 -2.91
N ASP A 159 -5.91 -9.09 -2.91
CA ASP A 159 -5.45 -10.35 -3.52
C ASP A 159 -6.20 -11.56 -2.93
N SER A 160 -6.69 -12.45 -3.78
CA SER A 160 -7.58 -13.56 -3.41
C SER A 160 -7.00 -14.50 -2.34
N LYS A 161 -5.66 -14.49 -2.13
CA LYS A 161 -4.96 -15.28 -1.09
C LYS A 161 -5.32 -14.90 0.35
N PHE A 162 -6.01 -13.77 0.60
CA PHE A 162 -6.53 -13.46 1.93
C PHE A 162 -7.58 -14.48 2.41
N ARG A 163 -8.21 -15.25 1.50
CA ARG A 163 -9.27 -16.21 1.84
C ARG A 163 -8.70 -17.49 2.44
N ARG A 164 -8.26 -17.44 3.70
CA ARG A 164 -7.99 -18.65 4.49
C ARG A 164 -9.28 -19.14 5.15
N GLU A 165 -9.48 -20.45 5.21
CA GLU A 165 -10.63 -21.07 5.86
C GLU A 165 -10.73 -20.61 7.33
N GLY A 166 -11.93 -20.14 7.73
CA GLY A 166 -12.18 -19.59 9.08
C GLY A 166 -11.91 -18.08 9.23
N ASP A 167 -11.38 -17.39 8.22
CA ASP A 167 -11.21 -15.93 8.24
C ASP A 167 -12.50 -15.20 7.82
N ASN A 168 -12.72 -14.03 8.41
CA ASN A 168 -13.81 -13.11 8.09
C ASN A 168 -13.34 -11.80 7.43
N PHE A 169 -12.11 -11.73 6.93
CA PHE A 169 -11.48 -10.52 6.35
C PHE A 169 -12.41 -9.72 5.43
N ALA A 170 -13.05 -10.40 4.47
CA ALA A 170 -13.91 -9.77 3.47
C ALA A 170 -15.02 -8.91 4.08
N VAL A 171 -15.65 -9.38 5.16
CA VAL A 171 -16.71 -8.66 5.87
C VAL A 171 -16.16 -7.80 7.00
N TYR A 172 -15.07 -8.24 7.64
CA TYR A 172 -14.46 -7.58 8.79
C TYR A 172 -13.91 -6.21 8.41
N VAL A 173 -13.09 -6.13 7.35
CA VAL A 173 -12.34 -4.91 7.04
C VAL A 173 -13.26 -3.73 6.72
N PRO A 174 -14.21 -3.82 5.75
CA PRO A 174 -15.04 -2.67 5.41
C PRO A 174 -15.86 -2.17 6.61
N ARG A 175 -16.47 -3.10 7.36
CA ARG A 175 -17.28 -2.78 8.55
C ARG A 175 -16.45 -2.11 9.65
N GLN A 176 -15.26 -2.62 9.93
CA GLN A 176 -14.44 -2.11 11.02
C GLN A 176 -13.75 -0.80 10.67
N VAL A 177 -13.35 -0.60 9.40
CA VAL A 177 -12.87 0.70 8.91
C VAL A 177 -13.96 1.75 9.07
N MET A 178 -15.19 1.48 8.59
CA MET A 178 -16.31 2.43 8.73
C MET A 178 -16.54 2.85 10.19
N ARG A 179 -16.64 1.88 11.10
CA ARG A 179 -16.84 2.14 12.54
C ARG A 179 -15.70 2.97 13.12
N ALA A 180 -14.46 2.65 12.77
CA ALA A 180 -13.28 3.34 13.28
C ALA A 180 -13.20 4.80 12.81
N ILE A 181 -13.44 5.02 11.52
CA ILE A 181 -13.40 6.36 10.92
C ILE A 181 -14.52 7.21 11.50
N GLU A 182 -15.74 6.67 11.66
CA GLU A 182 -16.84 7.38 12.29
C GLU A 182 -16.50 7.80 13.73
N GLU A 183 -15.98 6.88 14.55
CA GLU A 183 -15.60 7.18 15.93
C GLU A 183 -14.49 8.25 16.00
N LYS A 184 -13.46 8.12 15.16
CA LYS A 184 -12.34 9.06 15.12
C LYS A 184 -12.77 10.43 14.60
N ARG A 185 -13.66 10.48 13.62
CA ARG A 185 -14.22 11.73 13.07
C ARG A 185 -15.07 12.45 14.11
N ARG A 186 -15.87 11.76 14.92
CA ARG A 186 -16.61 12.37 16.05
C ARG A 186 -15.67 13.10 17.02
N LYS A 187 -14.47 12.55 17.24
CA LYS A 187 -13.44 13.15 18.11
C LYS A 187 -12.62 14.24 17.41
N ARG A 188 -12.33 14.07 16.11
CA ARG A 188 -11.50 14.99 15.30
C ARG A 188 -12.09 15.14 13.89
N PRO A 189 -13.13 15.97 13.69
CA PRO A 189 -13.86 16.06 12.43
C PRO A 189 -13.01 16.44 11.21
N SER A 190 -11.97 17.24 11.40
CA SER A 190 -11.07 17.70 10.32
C SER A 190 -9.96 16.70 9.96
N ALA A 191 -9.78 15.63 10.74
CA ALA A 191 -8.75 14.63 10.48
C ALA A 191 -9.22 13.49 9.55
N TYR A 192 -10.53 13.40 9.33
CA TYR A 192 -11.15 12.29 8.61
C TYR A 192 -12.32 12.77 7.73
N PRO A 193 -12.41 12.30 6.47
CA PRO A 193 -13.58 12.57 5.64
C PRO A 193 -14.81 11.84 6.19
N GLU A 194 -15.99 12.25 5.74
CA GLU A 194 -17.17 11.39 5.78
C GLU A 194 -16.94 10.24 4.78
N VAL A 195 -17.14 9.00 5.22
CA VAL A 195 -16.89 7.80 4.41
C VAL A 195 -18.18 7.02 4.25
N ARG A 196 -18.45 6.51 3.05
CA ARG A 196 -19.42 5.44 2.83
C ARG A 196 -18.81 4.30 2.01
N LEU A 197 -19.43 3.12 2.10
CA LEU A 197 -19.04 1.96 1.31
C LEU A 197 -19.87 1.86 0.04
N LEU A 198 -19.23 1.54 -1.07
CA LEU A 198 -19.89 1.11 -2.30
C LEU A 198 -20.21 -0.38 -2.31
N HIS A 199 -19.50 -1.17 -1.51
CA HIS A 199 -19.68 -2.60 -1.39
C HIS A 199 -19.43 -3.02 0.06
N THR A 200 -20.25 -3.94 0.59
CA THR A 200 -20.18 -4.35 2.00
C THR A 200 -19.02 -5.29 2.30
N GLU A 201 -18.48 -5.92 1.27
CA GLU A 201 -17.37 -6.87 1.36
C GLU A 201 -16.15 -6.44 0.54
N VAL A 202 -14.96 -6.93 0.91
CA VAL A 202 -13.78 -6.86 0.05
C VAL A 202 -13.95 -7.78 -1.15
N ILE A 203 -13.74 -7.24 -2.34
CA ILE A 203 -13.75 -7.99 -3.59
C ILE A 203 -12.40 -8.70 -3.73
N ALA A 204 -12.43 -10.03 -3.79
CA ALA A 204 -11.22 -10.83 -4.02
C ALA A 204 -10.84 -10.77 -5.50
N VAL A 205 -9.58 -10.47 -5.77
CA VAL A 205 -9.02 -10.37 -7.12
C VAL A 205 -7.81 -11.29 -7.20
N ASP A 206 -7.75 -12.15 -8.21
CA ASP A 206 -6.54 -12.91 -8.49
C ASP A 206 -5.50 -11.99 -9.12
N SER A 207 -4.29 -11.96 -8.59
CA SER A 207 -3.20 -11.16 -9.15
C SER A 207 -2.80 -11.63 -10.55
N ASP A 208 -3.04 -12.89 -10.93
CA ASP A 208 -2.80 -13.39 -12.27
C ASP A 208 -4.02 -13.09 -13.18
N PRO A 209 -3.88 -12.23 -14.22
CA PRO A 209 -4.97 -11.89 -15.12
C PRO A 209 -5.55 -13.10 -15.88
N ALA A 210 -4.80 -14.21 -15.97
CA ALA A 210 -5.27 -15.46 -16.57
C ALA A 210 -6.28 -16.21 -15.69
N ASN A 211 -6.22 -16.02 -14.37
CA ASN A 211 -7.11 -16.66 -13.40
C ASN A 211 -8.26 -15.75 -12.94
N ALA A 212 -8.13 -14.43 -13.15
CA ALA A 212 -9.17 -13.47 -12.82
C ALA A 212 -10.40 -13.59 -13.74
N SER A 213 -11.58 -13.31 -13.18
CA SER A 213 -12.81 -13.21 -13.98
C SER A 213 -12.68 -12.06 -15.01
N PRO A 214 -13.38 -12.13 -16.15
CA PRO A 214 -13.28 -11.10 -17.18
C PRO A 214 -13.49 -9.66 -16.66
N GLU A 215 -14.37 -9.48 -15.68
CA GLU A 215 -14.73 -8.19 -15.09
C GLU A 215 -13.68 -7.67 -14.10
N LEU A 216 -12.79 -8.54 -13.59
CA LEU A 216 -11.76 -8.20 -12.61
C LEU A 216 -10.35 -8.24 -13.19
N ARG A 217 -10.21 -8.53 -14.48
CA ARG A 217 -8.89 -8.70 -15.12
C ARG A 217 -8.02 -7.44 -15.05
N GLU A 218 -8.63 -6.26 -15.20
CA GLU A 218 -7.90 -5.00 -15.04
C GLU A 218 -7.50 -4.77 -13.58
N GLU A 219 -8.34 -5.19 -12.64
CA GLU A 219 -8.06 -5.08 -11.20
C GLU A 219 -6.82 -5.90 -10.80
N SER A 220 -6.55 -7.01 -11.50
CA SER A 220 -5.32 -7.80 -11.32
C SER A 220 -4.05 -6.96 -11.52
N GLU A 221 -4.05 -5.99 -12.46
CA GLU A 221 -2.90 -5.12 -12.67
C GLU A 221 -2.64 -4.20 -11.47
N LEU A 222 -3.72 -3.76 -10.80
CA LEU A 222 -3.61 -2.88 -9.64
C LEU A 222 -3.20 -3.65 -8.39
N ILE A 223 -3.67 -4.88 -8.23
CA ILE A 223 -3.14 -5.78 -7.20
C ILE A 223 -1.63 -6.01 -7.43
N GLN A 224 -1.20 -6.31 -8.65
CA GLN A 224 0.22 -6.48 -8.96
C GLN A 224 1.05 -5.21 -8.70
N LEU A 225 0.50 -4.02 -8.96
CA LEU A 225 1.17 -2.75 -8.63
C LEU A 225 1.32 -2.59 -7.11
N VAL A 226 0.29 -2.93 -6.33
CA VAL A 226 0.37 -2.92 -4.86
C VAL A 226 1.37 -3.95 -4.34
N ASP A 227 1.41 -5.18 -4.88
CA ASP A 227 2.44 -6.19 -4.58
C ASP A 227 3.84 -5.59 -4.80
N LEU A 228 4.08 -5.00 -5.98
CA LEU A 228 5.37 -4.43 -6.33
C LEU A 228 5.79 -3.31 -5.38
N LEU A 229 4.90 -2.37 -5.06
CA LEU A 229 5.21 -1.29 -4.11
C LEU A 229 5.53 -1.87 -2.73
N THR A 230 4.65 -2.73 -2.21
CA THR A 230 4.72 -3.30 -0.85
C THR A 230 5.95 -4.19 -0.68
N SER A 231 6.19 -5.07 -1.64
CA SER A 231 7.32 -6.00 -1.60
C SER A 231 8.67 -5.31 -1.80
N ASN A 232 8.74 -4.21 -2.55
CA ASN A 232 9.96 -3.39 -2.62
C ASN A 232 10.22 -2.62 -1.33
N ILE A 233 9.19 -2.16 -0.61
CA ILE A 233 9.35 -1.59 0.74
C ILE A 233 9.87 -2.66 1.70
N ALA A 234 9.31 -3.87 1.67
CA ALA A 234 9.78 -4.98 2.50
C ALA A 234 11.26 -5.29 2.24
N GLN A 235 11.67 -5.29 0.98
CA GLN A 235 13.08 -5.48 0.59
C GLN A 235 13.97 -4.29 0.98
N ALA A 236 13.47 -3.06 0.93
CA ALA A 236 14.21 -1.88 1.40
C ALA A 236 14.48 -1.95 2.90
N LEU A 237 13.49 -2.39 3.69
CA LEU A 237 13.60 -2.59 5.14
C LEU A 237 14.53 -3.76 5.50
N THR A 238 14.41 -4.89 4.80
CA THR A 238 15.07 -6.13 5.21
C THR A 238 16.41 -6.38 4.54
N GLY A 239 16.58 -5.92 3.29
CA GLY A 239 17.73 -6.27 2.47
C GLY A 239 17.92 -7.79 2.33
N ARG A 240 16.86 -8.61 2.37
CA ARG A 240 16.98 -10.08 2.38
C ARG A 240 17.40 -10.67 1.04
N SER A 241 16.86 -10.16 -0.07
CA SER A 241 17.18 -10.70 -1.39
C SER A 241 18.55 -10.26 -1.90
N GLY A 242 19.31 -11.20 -2.48
CA GLY A 242 20.53 -10.94 -3.26
C GLY A 242 20.28 -10.76 -4.77
N GLN A 243 19.02 -10.83 -5.21
CA GLN A 243 18.68 -10.76 -6.64
C GLN A 243 18.81 -9.32 -7.15
N LYS A 244 19.65 -9.07 -8.16
CA LYS A 244 19.99 -7.70 -8.60
C LYS A 244 18.76 -6.86 -8.99
N ALA A 245 17.76 -7.47 -9.64
CA ALA A 245 16.50 -6.78 -9.97
C ALA A 245 15.74 -6.30 -8.73
N LYS A 246 15.59 -7.17 -7.72
CA LYS A 246 14.92 -6.83 -6.45
C LYS A 246 15.66 -5.74 -5.69
N ILE A 247 16.99 -5.78 -5.71
CA ILE A 247 17.85 -4.76 -5.10
C ILE A 247 17.62 -3.41 -5.79
N ALA A 248 17.74 -3.36 -7.11
CA ALA A 248 17.60 -2.12 -7.87
C ALA A 248 16.22 -1.46 -7.69
N LEU A 249 15.14 -2.26 -7.71
CA LEU A 249 13.79 -1.76 -7.48
C LEU A 249 13.59 -1.31 -6.02
N ALA A 250 14.13 -2.04 -5.04
CA ALA A 250 14.07 -1.63 -3.65
C ALA A 250 14.89 -0.37 -3.36
N GLU A 251 16.02 -0.16 -4.05
CA GLU A 251 16.80 1.08 -3.98
C GLU A 251 16.01 2.28 -4.52
N MET A 252 15.20 2.10 -5.57
CA MET A 252 14.28 3.13 -6.06
C MET A 252 13.28 3.53 -4.97
N VAL A 253 12.59 2.54 -4.41
CA VAL A 253 11.57 2.80 -3.38
C VAL A 253 12.19 3.32 -2.08
N ALA A 254 13.40 2.89 -1.73
CA ALA A 254 14.12 3.41 -0.58
C ALA A 254 14.41 4.91 -0.71
N ARG A 255 14.74 5.40 -1.92
CA ARG A 255 14.89 6.85 -2.16
C ARG A 255 13.57 7.58 -1.93
N TRP A 256 12.43 7.04 -2.37
CA TRP A 256 11.12 7.64 -2.11
C TRP A 256 10.78 7.68 -0.61
N ILE A 257 11.13 6.63 0.14
CA ILE A 257 10.96 6.61 1.60
C ILE A 257 11.81 7.69 2.26
N GLU A 258 13.09 7.81 1.91
CA GLU A 258 13.95 8.85 2.49
C GLU A 258 13.52 10.27 2.06
N ASP A 259 13.07 10.45 0.82
CA ASP A 259 12.53 11.71 0.31
C ASP A 259 11.30 12.13 1.13
N THR A 260 10.33 11.22 1.31
CA THR A 260 9.10 11.51 2.08
C THR A 260 9.32 11.76 3.57
N ARG A 261 10.51 11.43 4.13
CA ARG A 261 10.91 11.80 5.49
C ARG A 261 11.38 13.25 5.60
N GLN A 262 11.77 13.87 4.48
CA GLN A 262 12.12 15.27 4.46
C GLN A 262 10.86 16.16 4.55
N PRO A 263 10.99 17.39 5.07
CA PRO A 263 9.95 18.39 4.95
C PRO A 263 9.53 18.60 3.49
N PRO A 264 8.25 18.92 3.20
CA PRO A 264 7.74 18.97 1.82
C PRO A 264 8.54 19.84 0.85
N TRP A 265 9.09 20.96 1.32
CA TRP A 265 9.88 21.90 0.51
C TRP A 265 11.32 21.43 0.22
N LEU A 266 11.75 20.28 0.78
CA LEU A 266 13.03 19.64 0.50
C LEU A 266 12.88 18.33 -0.28
N GLN A 267 11.64 17.91 -0.57
CA GLN A 267 11.36 16.69 -1.34
C GLN A 267 11.64 16.93 -2.82
N THR A 268 12.32 15.99 -3.47
CA THR A 268 12.60 16.04 -4.92
C THR A 268 11.57 15.27 -5.74
N GLU A 269 10.88 14.29 -5.14
CA GLU A 269 9.87 13.47 -5.84
C GLU A 269 8.44 14.01 -5.61
N GLU A 270 8.28 15.07 -4.80
CA GLU A 270 7.00 15.71 -4.45
C GLU A 270 5.93 14.72 -3.96
N LEU A 271 6.34 13.70 -3.21
CA LEU A 271 5.48 12.60 -2.77
C LEU A 271 4.69 12.88 -1.49
N HIS A 272 4.77 14.09 -0.93
CA HIS A 272 4.06 14.48 0.28
C HIS A 272 2.55 14.20 0.17
N ARG A 273 2.00 13.42 1.12
CA ARG A 273 0.61 12.91 1.13
C ARG A 273 0.21 11.97 0.01
N ARG A 274 1.09 11.70 -0.96
CA ARG A 274 0.87 10.80 -2.10
C ARG A 274 1.47 9.43 -1.90
N PHE A 275 2.61 9.36 -1.21
CA PHE A 275 3.26 8.11 -0.80
C PHE A 275 3.63 8.21 0.68
N SER A 276 3.42 7.13 1.42
CA SER A 276 3.82 7.08 2.83
C SER A 276 4.11 5.68 3.30
N VAL A 277 5.13 5.55 4.15
CA VAL A 277 5.47 4.31 4.85
C VAL A 277 5.54 4.61 6.35
N SER A 278 4.71 3.94 7.12
CA SER A 278 4.68 4.04 8.58
C SER A 278 5.17 2.73 9.19
N CYS A 279 6.13 2.78 10.11
CA CYS A 279 6.59 1.58 10.81
C CYS A 279 6.10 1.60 12.26
N PHE A 280 5.68 0.43 12.75
CA PHE A 280 5.03 0.27 14.04
C PHE A 280 5.20 -1.16 14.55
N PRO A 281 5.31 -1.42 15.86
CA PRO A 281 5.55 -0.49 16.95
C PRO A 281 7.06 -0.32 17.23
N ASP A 282 7.46 0.83 17.79
CA ASP A 282 8.70 0.93 18.57
C ASP A 282 8.53 0.23 19.95
N GLU A 283 9.57 0.23 20.77
CA GLU A 283 9.55 -0.35 22.13
C GLU A 283 8.49 0.28 23.07
N ARG A 284 7.89 1.41 22.67
CA ARG A 284 6.86 2.14 23.42
C ARG A 284 5.51 2.15 22.72
N GLU A 285 5.27 1.23 21.79
CA GLU A 285 4.03 1.12 21.01
C GLU A 285 3.72 2.34 20.13
N ARG A 286 4.75 3.01 19.60
CA ARG A 286 4.60 4.19 18.73
C ARG A 286 5.09 3.94 17.31
N PHE A 287 4.71 4.85 16.41
CA PHE A 287 5.26 4.89 15.06
C PHE A 287 6.69 5.43 15.05
N TYR A 288 7.51 4.92 14.15
CA TYR A 288 8.91 5.34 14.00
C TYR A 288 9.39 5.20 12.54
N ASN A 289 10.57 5.76 12.27
CA ASN A 289 11.26 5.65 10.98
C ASN A 289 12.44 4.68 11.11
N PRO A 290 12.37 3.46 10.55
CA PRO A 290 13.47 2.51 10.64
C PRO A 290 14.57 2.86 9.64
N THR A 291 15.79 2.41 9.92
CA THR A 291 16.84 2.43 8.91
C THR A 291 16.51 1.47 7.77
N LEU A 292 16.79 1.87 6.54
CA LEU A 292 16.63 1.03 5.36
C LEU A 292 17.90 0.19 5.17
N ALA A 293 17.77 -1.13 5.08
CA ALA A 293 18.90 -2.05 4.94
C ALA A 293 19.57 -1.92 3.56
N VAL A 294 18.79 -1.64 2.51
CA VAL A 294 19.32 -1.58 1.13
C VAL A 294 20.28 -0.40 0.92
N THR A 295 20.11 0.72 1.64
CA THR A 295 20.99 1.90 1.52
C THR A 295 22.35 1.70 2.19
N LYS A 296 22.47 0.74 3.11
CA LYS A 296 23.73 0.39 3.79
C LYS A 296 24.62 -0.56 3.01
N ARG A 297 24.12 -1.24 1.97
CA ARG A 297 24.90 -2.24 1.22
C ARG A 297 26.11 -1.68 0.49
N ASN A 298 26.10 -0.39 0.14
CA ASN A 298 27.21 0.29 -0.53
C ASN A 298 28.01 1.20 0.42
N GLN A 299 27.68 1.25 1.71
CA GLN A 299 28.52 1.88 2.71
C GLN A 299 29.64 0.89 3.06
N LEU A 300 30.82 1.10 2.48
CA LEU A 300 32.05 0.47 2.96
C LEU A 300 32.10 0.66 4.48
N SER A 301 32.25 -0.43 5.23
CA SER A 301 32.55 -0.34 6.66
C SER A 301 33.88 0.39 6.80
N LEU A 302 33.83 1.65 7.22
CA LEU A 302 35.02 2.46 7.55
C LEU A 302 35.69 2.03 8.86
N LEU A 303 35.26 0.90 9.43
CA LEU A 303 35.95 0.24 10.53
C LEU A 303 36.56 -1.03 9.96
N GLY A 304 37.86 -0.95 9.73
CA GLY A 304 38.71 -2.10 9.55
C GLY A 304 38.65 -2.99 10.78
N ASN A 305 39.11 -4.22 10.58
CA ASN A 305 39.48 -5.17 11.60
C ASN A 305 40.07 -4.46 12.83
N GLU A 306 39.42 -4.61 13.97
CA GLU A 306 40.15 -4.77 15.21
C GLU A 306 39.87 -6.21 15.67
N GLU A 307 40.96 -6.97 15.68
CA GLU A 307 41.09 -8.30 16.24
C GLU A 307 40.85 -8.25 17.76
N GLU A 308 39.93 -9.07 18.26
CA GLU A 308 40.11 -10.11 19.30
C GLU A 308 38.77 -10.78 19.65
#